data_AF-A0A369WN47-F1
#
_entry.id   AF-A0A369WN47-F1
#
_cell.length_a   1.000
_cell.length_b   1.000
_cell.length_c   1.000
_cell.angle_alpha   90.00
_cell.angle_beta   90.00
_cell.angle_gamma   90.00
#
_symmetry.space_group_name_H-M   'P 1'
#
loop_
_entity.id
_entity.type
_entity.pdbx_description
1 polymer ?
#
loop_
_entity_poly.entity_id
_entity_poly.type
_entity_poly.pdbx_seq_one_letter_code
_entity_poly.pdbx_strand_id
1 'polypeptide(L)'
;MFGPSSPRNIGGITAVESATQTVLLVGFSTLVIGLIFGLLIGRSNLGSRSKGALIEELNEARRELEAYKLDVATRFTQTAELVNKLTDSYRDVHQHLSNSARELCNDDQLLVSLEHRAEPSTEEEPVAEPTTTSTSQVEPPRDYAPKTDPDDEGTLSEEYGLKKAEEVQEPSRMA
;
A
#
# COMPACT_ATOMS: atom_id res chain seq x y z
N MET A 1 51.15 -52.71 -71.06
CA MET A 1 51.06 -51.99 -69.77
C MET A 1 50.34 -50.67 -70.04
N PHE A 2 49.02 -50.63 -69.97
CA PHE A 2 48.24 -49.38 -70.05
C PHE A 2 47.05 -49.51 -69.11
N GLY A 3 47.08 -48.75 -68.02
CA GLY A 3 46.02 -48.71 -67.00
C GLY A 3 44.85 -47.82 -67.43
N PRO A 4 43.66 -48.02 -66.84
CA PRO A 4 42.44 -47.37 -67.31
C PRO A 4 42.38 -45.90 -66.90
N SER A 5 42.00 -45.05 -67.86
CA SER A 5 41.66 -43.64 -67.66
C SER A 5 40.25 -43.50 -67.06
N SER A 6 40.15 -42.95 -65.85
CA SER A 6 38.88 -42.65 -65.20
C SER A 6 38.18 -41.43 -65.83
N PRO A 7 36.85 -41.45 -66.03
CA PRO A 7 36.12 -40.29 -66.54
C PRO A 7 35.97 -39.22 -65.44
N ARG A 8 36.25 -37.95 -65.80
CA ARG A 8 36.09 -36.80 -64.90
C ARG A 8 34.60 -36.47 -64.74
N ASN A 9 34.14 -36.37 -63.49
CA ASN A 9 32.77 -36.00 -63.14
C ASN A 9 32.55 -34.49 -63.37
N ILE A 10 32.18 -34.11 -64.60
CA ILE A 10 31.94 -32.72 -64.99
C ILE A 10 30.53 -32.26 -64.61
N GLY A 11 29.56 -33.17 -64.47
CA GLY A 11 28.17 -32.84 -64.14
C GLY A 11 27.95 -32.31 -62.71
N GLY A 12 28.85 -32.63 -61.78
CA GLY A 12 28.76 -32.13 -60.41
C GLY A 12 29.01 -30.62 -60.28
N ILE A 13 29.84 -30.04 -61.15
CA ILE A 13 30.26 -28.63 -61.02
C ILE A 13 29.16 -27.68 -61.51
N THR A 14 28.50 -27.99 -62.63
CA THR A 14 27.40 -27.16 -63.17
C THR A 14 26.15 -27.23 -62.29
N ALA A 15 25.89 -28.38 -61.67
CA ALA A 15 24.79 -28.54 -60.71
C ALA A 15 25.00 -27.65 -59.47
N VAL A 16 26.22 -27.61 -58.92
CA VAL A 16 26.55 -26.76 -57.75
C VAL A 16 26.50 -25.27 -58.08
N GLU A 17 26.92 -24.87 -59.29
CA GLU A 17 26.83 -23.48 -59.76
C GLU A 17 25.36 -23.01 -59.88
N SER A 18 24.48 -23.84 -60.42
CA SER A 18 23.05 -23.53 -60.47
C SER A 18 22.38 -23.50 -59.08
N ALA A 19 22.81 -24.39 -58.17
CA ALA A 19 22.33 -24.42 -56.80
C ALA A 19 22.75 -23.17 -56.02
N THR A 20 24.00 -22.71 -56.18
CA THR A 20 24.48 -21.47 -55.55
C THR A 20 23.77 -20.24 -56.10
N GLN A 21 23.52 -20.18 -57.41
CA GLN A 21 22.78 -19.06 -58.02
C GLN A 21 21.33 -18.97 -57.52
N THR A 22 20.63 -20.11 -57.40
CA THR A 22 19.24 -20.13 -56.88
C THR A 22 19.16 -19.72 -55.41
N VAL A 23 20.08 -20.18 -54.57
CA VAL A 23 20.15 -19.78 -53.15
C VAL A 23 20.37 -18.26 -53.02
N LEU A 24 21.26 -17.68 -53.84
CA LEU A 24 21.49 -16.25 -53.83
C LEU A 24 20.25 -15.45 -54.28
N LEU A 25 19.58 -15.86 -55.36
CA LEU A 25 18.37 -15.16 -55.84
C LEU A 25 17.25 -15.20 -54.80
N VAL A 26 17.00 -16.37 -54.19
CA VAL A 26 15.99 -16.50 -53.13
C VAL A 26 16.36 -15.62 -51.93
N GLY A 27 17.62 -15.66 -51.48
CA GLY A 27 18.11 -14.83 -50.37
C GLY A 27 17.95 -13.33 -50.62
N PHE A 28 18.32 -12.84 -51.80
CA PHE A 28 18.12 -11.44 -52.16
C PHE A 28 16.63 -11.09 -52.26
N SER A 29 15.80 -11.97 -52.83
CA SER A 29 14.36 -11.72 -52.95
C SER A 29 13.68 -11.59 -51.59
N THR A 30 13.98 -12.48 -50.64
CA THR A 30 13.39 -12.45 -49.30
C THR A 30 13.93 -11.28 -48.48
N LEU A 31 15.20 -10.89 -48.65
CA LEU A 31 15.76 -9.69 -48.03
C LEU A 31 15.03 -8.43 -48.50
N VAL A 32 14.81 -8.29 -49.82
CA VAL A 32 14.11 -7.13 -50.38
C VAL A 32 12.66 -7.10 -49.92
N ILE A 33 11.96 -8.23 -49.98
CA ILE A 33 10.58 -8.36 -49.51
C ILE A 33 10.50 -8.04 -48.01
N GLY A 34 11.36 -8.64 -47.19
CA GLY A 34 11.44 -8.39 -45.75
C GLY A 34 11.76 -6.94 -45.40
N LEU A 35 12.60 -6.26 -46.19
CA LEU A 35 12.93 -4.85 -45.99
C LEU A 35 11.75 -3.94 -46.38
N ILE A 36 11.02 -4.25 -47.45
CA ILE A 36 9.81 -3.51 -47.84
C ILE A 36 8.73 -3.68 -46.78
N PHE A 37 8.42 -4.91 -46.37
CA PHE A 37 7.43 -5.18 -45.32
C PHE A 37 7.87 -4.60 -43.97
N GLY A 38 9.13 -4.77 -43.60
CA GLY A 38 9.72 -4.22 -42.38
C GLY A 38 9.68 -2.70 -42.34
N LEU A 39 9.96 -2.02 -43.46
CA LEU A 39 9.82 -0.57 -43.55
C LEU A 39 8.36 -0.12 -43.57
N LEU A 40 7.44 -0.83 -44.23
CA LEU A 40 6.01 -0.48 -44.19
C LEU A 40 5.47 -0.52 -42.76
N ILE A 41 5.75 -1.61 -42.03
CA ILE A 41 5.27 -1.84 -40.65
C ILE A 41 6.04 -0.96 -39.65
N GLY A 42 7.35 -0.76 -39.85
CA GLY A 42 8.18 0.08 -38.99
C GLY A 42 7.84 1.57 -39.14
N ARG A 43 7.55 2.01 -40.36
CA ARG A 43 7.19 3.40 -40.65
C ARG A 43 5.79 3.75 -40.16
N SER A 44 4.84 2.81 -40.17
CA SER A 44 3.50 3.05 -39.61
C SER A 44 3.53 3.22 -38.08
N ASN A 45 4.38 2.47 -37.37
CA ASN A 45 4.58 2.64 -35.93
C ASN A 45 5.29 3.96 -35.56
N LEU A 46 6.18 4.47 -36.42
CA LEU A 46 6.90 5.71 -36.17
C LEU A 46 6.05 6.98 -36.47
N GLY A 47 4.93 6.84 -37.18
CA GLY A 47 4.14 7.95 -37.72
C GLY A 47 2.92 8.40 -36.90
N SER A 48 2.48 7.67 -35.87
CA SER A 48 1.16 7.94 -35.26
C SER A 48 1.13 8.13 -33.73
N ARG A 49 2.22 7.90 -33.01
CA ARG A 49 2.36 8.45 -31.65
C ARG A 49 3.08 9.77 -31.74
N SER A 50 2.32 10.81 -32.10
CA SER A 50 2.75 12.18 -32.10
C SER A 50 3.54 12.43 -30.82
N LYS A 51 4.83 12.75 -30.93
CA LYS A 51 5.69 13.05 -29.77
C LYS A 51 5.01 14.05 -28.83
N GLY A 52 4.18 14.94 -29.37
CA GLY A 52 3.32 15.86 -28.61
C GLY A 52 2.32 15.18 -27.68
N ALA A 53 1.70 14.06 -28.05
CA ALA A 53 0.79 13.31 -27.17
C ALA A 53 1.53 12.69 -25.98
N LEU A 54 2.75 12.16 -26.19
CA LEU A 54 3.57 11.66 -25.07
C LEU A 54 4.07 12.79 -24.17
N ILE A 55 4.42 13.94 -24.75
CA ILE A 55 4.82 15.13 -23.99
C ILE A 55 3.64 15.66 -23.16
N GLU A 56 2.43 15.66 -23.73
CA GLU A 56 1.23 16.08 -23.02
C GLU A 56 0.89 15.13 -21.87
N GLU A 57 0.96 13.82 -22.09
CA GLU A 57 0.77 12.81 -21.04
C GLU A 57 1.79 12.97 -19.90
N LEU A 58 3.06 13.25 -20.23
CA LEU A 58 4.10 13.52 -19.23
C LEU A 58 3.79 14.81 -18.46
N ASN A 59 3.40 15.88 -19.16
CA ASN A 59 3.07 17.16 -18.52
C ASN A 59 1.86 17.01 -17.60
N GLU A 60 0.85 16.23 -18.00
CA GLU A 60 -0.33 15.97 -17.19
C GLU A 60 0.01 15.21 -15.91
N ALA A 61 0.78 14.12 -16.01
CA ALA A 61 1.24 13.37 -14.84
C ALA A 61 2.09 14.24 -13.89
N ARG A 62 2.91 15.15 -14.42
CA ARG A 62 3.67 16.11 -13.60
C ARG A 62 2.75 17.10 -12.89
N ARG A 63 1.74 17.64 -13.58
CA ARG A 63 0.75 18.55 -12.99
C ARG A 63 -0.02 17.89 -11.86
N GLU A 64 -0.44 16.64 -12.04
CA GLU A 64 -1.13 15.87 -11.01
C GLU A 64 -0.25 15.67 -9.76
N LEU A 65 1.03 15.34 -9.95
CA LEU A 65 1.98 15.17 -8.85
C LEU A 65 2.23 16.48 -8.09
N GLU A 66 2.38 17.60 -8.82
CA GLU A 66 2.51 18.92 -8.20
C GLU A 66 1.26 19.32 -7.42
N ALA A 67 0.06 19.07 -7.96
CA ALA A 67 -1.20 19.30 -7.27
C ALA A 67 -1.31 18.45 -5.99
N TYR A 68 -0.95 17.16 -6.06
CA TYR A 68 -0.94 16.28 -4.89
C TYR A 68 0.03 16.77 -3.81
N LYS A 69 1.23 17.21 -4.20
CA LYS A 69 2.20 17.80 -3.25
C LYS A 69 1.65 19.03 -2.55
N LEU A 70 0.92 19.88 -3.28
CA LEU A 70 0.32 21.09 -2.73
C LEU A 70 -0.85 20.77 -1.79
N ASP A 71 -1.68 19.78 -2.12
CA ASP A 71 -2.77 19.31 -1.25
C ASP A 71 -2.22 18.74 0.07
N VAL A 72 -1.20 17.88 0.00
CA VAL A 72 -0.55 17.31 1.18
C VAL A 72 0.04 18.42 2.06
N ALA A 73 0.75 19.38 1.48
CA ALA A 73 1.29 20.52 2.23
C ALA A 73 0.18 21.31 2.93
N THR A 74 -0.94 21.55 2.23
CA THR A 74 -2.11 22.23 2.79
C THR A 74 -2.73 21.45 3.95
N ARG A 75 -2.84 20.11 3.84
CA ARG A 75 -3.35 19.25 4.92
C ARG A 75 -2.43 19.26 6.15
N PHE A 76 -1.11 19.34 5.97
CA PHE A 76 -0.19 19.48 7.09
C PHE A 76 -0.36 20.81 7.80
N THR A 77 -0.57 21.92 7.06
CA THR A 77 -0.86 23.22 7.68
C THR A 77 -2.17 23.21 8.45
N GLN A 78 -3.25 22.68 7.86
CA GLN A 78 -4.54 22.56 8.55
C GLN A 78 -4.45 21.67 9.79
N THR A 79 -3.73 20.54 9.70
CA THR A 79 -3.53 19.64 10.84
C THR A 79 -2.73 20.30 11.96
N ALA A 80 -1.68 21.06 11.63
CA ALA A 80 -0.92 21.82 12.62
C ALA A 80 -1.80 22.83 13.36
N GLU A 81 -2.71 23.50 12.65
CA GLU A 81 -3.68 24.42 13.26
C GLU A 81 -4.64 23.69 14.22
N LEU A 82 -5.16 22.53 13.80
CA LEU A 82 -6.03 21.71 14.65
C LEU A 82 -5.30 21.18 15.90
N VAL A 83 -4.06 20.71 15.75
CA VAL A 83 -3.23 20.24 16.87
C VAL A 83 -2.95 21.39 17.85
N ASN A 84 -2.72 22.60 17.36
CA ASN A 84 -2.58 23.76 18.22
C ASN A 84 -3.88 24.06 18.99
N LYS A 85 -5.03 24.08 18.31
CA LYS A 85 -6.34 24.26 18.96
C LYS A 85 -6.62 23.19 20.02
N LEU A 86 -6.21 21.94 19.77
CA LEU A 86 -6.30 20.87 20.75
C LEU A 86 -5.40 21.13 21.96
N THR A 87 -4.17 21.59 21.73
CA THR A 87 -3.22 21.93 22.79
C THR A 87 -3.75 23.07 23.67
N ASP A 88 -4.33 24.10 23.06
CA ASP A 88 -4.96 25.21 23.77
C ASP A 88 -6.17 24.72 24.59
N SER A 89 -7.04 23.89 23.98
CA SER A 89 -8.18 23.29 24.68
C SER A 89 -7.76 22.42 25.87
N TYR A 90 -6.67 21.65 25.74
CA TYR A 90 -6.10 20.86 26.83
C TYR A 90 -5.62 21.75 27.99
N ARG A 91 -4.93 22.84 27.67
CA ARG A 91 -4.47 23.82 28.67
C ARG A 91 -5.65 24.46 29.40
N ASP A 92 -6.69 24.84 28.69
CA ASP A 92 -7.89 25.45 29.28
C ASP A 92 -8.58 24.50 30.27
N VAL A 93 -8.78 23.23 29.87
CA VAL A 93 -9.35 22.21 30.77
C VAL A 93 -8.48 22.01 32.00
N HIS A 94 -7.16 21.93 31.82
CA HIS A 94 -6.23 21.77 32.94
C HIS A 94 -6.24 22.99 33.88
N GLN A 95 -6.27 24.20 33.34
CA GLN A 95 -6.37 25.43 34.12
C GLN A 95 -7.70 25.50 34.86
N HIS A 96 -8.81 25.14 34.21
CA HIS A 96 -10.12 25.09 34.83
C HIS A 96 -10.15 24.10 35.99
N LEU A 97 -9.60 22.89 35.82
CA LEU A 97 -9.51 21.90 36.89
C LEU A 97 -8.65 22.42 38.06
N SER A 98 -7.52 23.06 37.78
CA SER A 98 -6.66 23.65 38.82
C SER A 98 -7.35 24.77 39.59
N ASN A 99 -8.11 25.63 38.89
CA ASN A 99 -8.89 26.69 39.50
C ASN A 99 -10.04 26.14 40.35
N SER A 100 -10.82 25.19 39.81
CA SER A 100 -11.91 24.54 40.55
C SER A 100 -11.40 23.78 41.78
N ALA A 101 -10.27 23.06 41.68
CA ALA A 101 -9.68 22.41 42.84
C ALA A 101 -9.27 23.42 43.92
N ARG A 102 -8.72 24.59 43.54
CA ARG A 102 -8.44 25.66 44.50
C ARG A 102 -9.70 26.23 45.12
N GLU A 103 -10.74 26.48 44.33
CA GLU A 103 -12.01 27.03 44.83
C GLU A 103 -12.70 26.07 45.80
N LEU A 104 -12.75 24.77 45.46
CA LEU A 104 -13.36 23.74 46.32
C LEU A 104 -12.53 23.44 47.59
N CYS A 105 -11.20 23.50 47.53
CA CYS A 105 -10.34 23.23 48.69
C CYS A 105 -10.13 24.45 49.60
N ASN A 106 -10.25 25.67 49.09
CA ASN A 106 -10.19 26.91 49.87
C ASN A 106 -11.57 27.33 50.38
N ASP A 107 -12.58 26.47 50.32
CA ASP A 107 -13.81 26.69 51.05
C ASP A 107 -13.47 26.72 52.55
N ASP A 108 -13.35 27.92 53.11
CA ASP A 108 -13.00 28.17 54.52
C ASP A 108 -13.91 27.36 55.45
N GLN A 109 -15.14 27.07 55.03
CA GLN A 109 -16.09 26.25 55.76
C GLN A 109 -15.68 24.76 55.79
N LEU A 110 -15.06 24.23 54.73
CA LEU A 110 -14.51 22.88 54.66
C LEU A 110 -13.25 22.76 55.54
N LEU A 111 -12.34 23.75 55.46
CA LEU A 111 -11.14 23.79 56.31
C LEU A 111 -11.49 23.86 57.80
N VAL A 112 -12.45 24.71 58.20
CA VAL A 112 -12.94 24.77 59.59
C VAL A 112 -13.60 23.45 60.02
N SER A 113 -14.35 22.80 59.13
CA SER A 113 -14.99 21.50 59.43
C SER A 113 -13.97 20.36 59.58
N LEU A 114 -12.87 20.39 58.81
CA LEU A 114 -11.78 19.43 58.92
C LEU A 114 -10.96 19.65 60.19
N GLU A 115 -10.63 20.90 60.52
CA GLU A 115 -9.92 21.26 61.75
C GLU A 115 -10.74 20.81 62.98
N HIS A 116 -12.06 21.01 62.97
CA HIS A 116 -12.94 20.59 64.07
C HIS A 116 -13.09 19.07 64.20
N ARG A 117 -12.82 18.30 63.13
CA ARG A 117 -12.87 16.83 63.12
C ARG A 117 -11.50 16.17 63.30
N ALA A 118 -10.42 16.94 63.22
CA ALA A 118 -9.05 16.50 63.47
C ALA A 118 -8.64 16.58 64.96
N GLU A 119 -9.47 17.16 65.82
CA GLU A 119 -9.34 17.04 67.28
C GLU A 119 -9.39 15.55 67.68
N PRO A 120 -8.39 15.03 68.42
CA PRO A 120 -8.25 13.60 68.66
C PRO A 120 -9.29 13.13 69.68
N SER A 121 -10.45 12.71 69.21
CA SER A 121 -11.34 11.86 69.99
C SER A 121 -10.78 10.45 69.96
N THR A 122 -10.04 10.12 71.00
CA THR A 122 -9.57 8.77 71.33
C THR A 122 -10.78 7.85 71.55
N GLU A 123 -11.30 7.26 70.49
CA GLU A 123 -12.12 6.05 70.57
C GLU A 123 -11.57 5.05 69.56
N GLU A 124 -10.84 4.07 70.09
CA GLU A 124 -10.33 2.92 69.36
C GLU A 124 -11.50 2.02 68.93
N GLU A 125 -11.93 2.17 67.68
CA GLU A 125 -12.68 1.13 66.97
C GLU A 125 -11.69 0.35 66.08
N PRO A 126 -11.72 -1.00 66.07
CA PRO A 126 -10.78 -1.79 65.31
C PRO A 126 -11.03 -1.61 63.82
N VAL A 127 -10.11 -0.88 63.17
CA VAL A 127 -10.01 -0.75 61.72
C VAL A 127 -9.81 -2.15 61.14
N ALA A 128 -10.84 -2.67 60.50
CA ALA A 128 -10.69 -3.72 59.51
C ALA A 128 -9.75 -3.19 58.43
N GLU A 129 -8.64 -3.90 58.22
CA GLU A 129 -7.64 -3.60 57.21
C GLU A 129 -8.31 -3.24 55.88
N PRO A 130 -7.96 -2.10 55.24
CA PRO A 130 -8.24 -1.97 53.82
C PRO A 130 -7.30 -2.96 53.13
N THR A 131 -7.82 -4.16 52.86
CA THR A 131 -7.23 -5.10 51.90
C THR A 131 -6.78 -4.28 50.71
N THR A 132 -5.47 -4.24 50.54
CA THR A 132 -4.78 -3.52 49.49
C THR A 132 -5.55 -3.71 48.18
N THR A 133 -6.03 -2.58 47.66
CA THR A 133 -6.60 -2.41 46.34
C THR A 133 -5.90 -3.37 45.39
N SER A 134 -6.68 -4.32 44.88
CA SER A 134 -6.27 -5.21 43.81
C SER A 134 -5.44 -4.40 42.83
N THR A 135 -4.21 -4.84 42.63
CA THR A 135 -3.43 -4.53 41.44
C THR A 135 -4.23 -5.04 40.24
N SER A 136 -5.29 -4.32 39.87
CA SER A 136 -5.84 -4.37 38.54
C SER A 136 -4.72 -3.81 37.69
N GLN A 137 -3.92 -4.76 37.20
CA GLN A 137 -3.00 -4.56 36.11
C GLN A 137 -3.69 -3.64 35.12
N VAL A 138 -3.14 -2.46 34.91
CA VAL A 138 -3.50 -1.62 33.77
C VAL A 138 -3.01 -2.42 32.57
N GLU A 139 -3.85 -3.33 32.09
CA GLU A 139 -3.57 -4.10 30.90
C GLU A 139 -3.79 -3.15 29.72
N PRO A 140 -2.82 -3.02 28.81
CA PRO A 140 -3.02 -2.25 27.60
C PRO A 140 -4.27 -2.78 26.87
N PRO A 141 -5.02 -1.92 26.16
CA PRO A 141 -6.18 -2.35 25.41
C PRO A 141 -5.82 -3.57 24.57
N ARG A 142 -6.58 -4.66 24.73
CA ARG A 142 -6.35 -5.97 24.10
C ARG A 142 -6.58 -5.97 22.58
N ASP A 143 -6.48 -4.80 21.96
CA ASP A 143 -6.76 -4.53 20.55
C ASP A 143 -5.59 -4.91 19.62
N TYR A 144 -4.48 -5.41 20.16
CA TYR A 144 -3.30 -5.83 19.39
C TYR A 144 -3.00 -7.33 19.49
N ALA A 145 -4.02 -8.17 19.69
CA ALA A 145 -3.81 -9.62 19.74
C ALA A 145 -3.15 -10.11 18.43
N PRO A 146 -1.93 -10.67 18.47
CA PRO A 146 -1.33 -11.29 17.30
C PRO A 146 -2.16 -12.53 16.92
N LYS A 147 -2.26 -12.81 15.62
CA LYS A 147 -2.98 -13.96 15.10
C LYS A 147 -2.46 -15.25 15.76
N THR A 148 -3.36 -16.06 16.30
CA THR A 148 -3.01 -17.33 16.97
C THR A 148 -2.49 -18.35 15.96
N ASP A 149 -3.04 -18.31 14.74
CA ASP A 149 -2.62 -19.13 13.60
C ASP A 149 -2.40 -18.24 12.35
N PRO A 150 -1.45 -18.59 11.46
CA PRO A 150 -1.14 -17.78 10.27
C PRO A 150 -2.29 -17.68 9.26
N ASP A 151 -3.17 -18.68 9.22
CA ASP A 151 -4.38 -18.71 8.37
C ASP A 151 -5.62 -18.16 9.08
N ASP A 152 -5.50 -17.66 10.32
CA ASP A 152 -6.64 -17.09 11.04
C ASP A 152 -6.99 -15.70 10.51
N GLU A 153 -8.29 -15.50 10.23
CA GLU A 153 -8.85 -14.24 9.77
C GLU A 153 -9.00 -13.30 10.97
N GLY A 154 -8.00 -12.43 11.13
CA GLY A 154 -7.98 -11.45 12.22
C GLY A 154 -9.20 -10.53 12.21
N THR A 155 -9.48 -9.92 13.36
CA THR A 155 -10.61 -8.98 13.59
C THR A 155 -10.60 -7.73 12.72
N LEU A 156 -9.52 -7.50 11.96
CA LEU A 156 -9.33 -6.41 11.00
C LEU A 156 -9.26 -6.89 9.55
N SER A 157 -9.55 -8.17 9.28
CA SER A 157 -9.65 -8.68 7.92
C SER A 157 -10.94 -8.18 7.27
N GLU A 158 -10.89 -7.86 5.96
CA GLU A 158 -12.05 -7.36 5.21
C GLU A 158 -13.19 -8.40 5.12
N GLU A 159 -12.88 -9.66 5.42
CA GLU A 159 -13.80 -10.79 5.40
C GLU A 159 -14.38 -11.11 6.79
N TYR A 160 -13.93 -10.42 7.84
CA TYR A 160 -14.39 -10.66 9.21
C TYR A 160 -15.90 -10.41 9.34
N GLY A 161 -16.65 -11.49 9.58
CA GLY A 161 -18.11 -11.44 9.69
C GLY A 161 -18.88 -11.57 8.36
N LEU A 162 -18.19 -11.74 7.22
CA LEU A 162 -18.82 -12.06 5.95
C LEU A 162 -18.99 -13.58 5.83
N LYS A 163 -20.24 -14.06 5.94
CA LYS A 163 -20.55 -15.46 5.59
C LYS A 163 -20.38 -15.61 4.09
N LYS A 164 -19.37 -16.38 3.67
CA LYS A 164 -19.19 -16.82 2.29
C LYS A 164 -20.54 -17.31 1.77
N ALA A 165 -21.08 -16.60 0.78
CA ALA A 165 -22.32 -16.99 0.13
C ALA A 165 -22.14 -18.42 -0.35
N GLU A 166 -22.97 -19.29 0.20
CA GLU A 166 -23.11 -20.68 -0.18
C GLU A 166 -23.16 -20.75 -1.71
N GLU A 167 -22.22 -21.50 -2.27
CA GLU A 167 -22.12 -21.85 -3.67
C GLU A 167 -23.49 -22.38 -4.12
N VAL A 168 -24.27 -21.51 -4.79
CA VAL A 168 -25.51 -21.92 -5.46
C VAL A 168 -25.09 -22.89 -6.55
N GLN A 169 -25.20 -24.18 -6.24
CA GLN A 169 -25.21 -25.26 -7.23
C GLN A 169 -26.27 -24.91 -8.27
N GLU A 170 -25.83 -24.51 -9.47
CA GLU A 170 -26.64 -24.56 -10.67
C GLU A 170 -27.10 -26.01 -10.85
N PRO A 171 -28.41 -26.31 -10.87
CA PRO A 171 -28.86 -27.59 -11.37
C PRO A 171 -28.61 -27.60 -12.88
N SER A 172 -27.59 -28.36 -13.26
CA SER A 172 -27.33 -28.88 -14.59
C SER A 172 -28.66 -29.21 -15.31
N ARG A 173 -29.04 -28.37 -16.27
CA ARG A 173 -30.15 -28.63 -17.17
C ARG A 173 -29.65 -29.64 -18.21
N MET A 174 -29.81 -30.92 -17.91
CA MET A 174 -29.64 -32.01 -18.87
C MET A 174 -30.90 -32.87 -18.98
N ALA A 175 -31.24 -33.14 -20.25
CA ALA A 175 -32.31 -33.99 -20.81
C ALA A 175 -33.71 -33.38 -20.89
#